data_AF-A0A7C6YUA3-F1
#
_entry.id   AF-A0A7C6YUA3-F1
#
_cell.length_a   1.000
_cell.length_b   1.000
_cell.length_c   1.000
_cell.angle_alpha   90.00
_cell.angle_beta   90.00
_cell.angle_gamma   90.00
#
_symmetry.space_group_name_H-M   'P 1'
#
loop_
_entity.id
_entity.type
_entity.pdbx_description
1 polymer ?
#
loop_
_entity_poly.entity_id
_entity_poly.type
_entity_poly.pdbx_seq_one_letter_code
_entity_poly.pdbx_strand_id
1 'polypeptide(L)'
;MLKELLWEIKEAPYLSKMSLAEKLEQPLALIEDGLARLVQMGYLKEDSGVFDCELPCKKCPYAAACGKVPIKTVALTKKGEKVLAAE
;
A
#
# COMPACT_ATOMS: atom_id res chain seq x y z
N MET A 1 -2.94 2.01 16.79
CA MET A 1 -2.19 1.48 15.63
C MET A 1 -2.91 1.59 14.29
N LEU A 2 -4.18 1.15 14.12
CA LEU A 2 -4.86 1.25 12.81
C LEU A 2 -5.01 2.68 12.29
N LYS A 3 -5.20 3.66 13.19
CA LYS A 3 -5.38 5.06 12.83
C LYS A 3 -4.07 5.69 12.38
N GLU A 4 -2.99 5.36 13.07
CA GLU A 4 -1.62 5.76 12.80
C GLU A 4 -1.17 5.18 11.45
N LEU A 5 -1.46 3.90 11.20
CA LEU A 5 -1.25 3.27 9.88
C LEU A 5 -2.03 3.99 8.77
N LEU A 6 -3.29 4.35 9.02
CA LEU A 6 -4.11 5.09 8.05
C LEU A 6 -3.59 6.51 7.80
N TRP A 7 -3.04 7.16 8.84
CA TRP A 7 -2.40 8.47 8.75
C TRP A 7 -1.12 8.40 7.91
N GLU A 8 -0.28 7.41 8.15
CA GLU A 8 0.96 7.22 7.38
C GLU A 8 0.70 6.99 5.89
N ILE A 9 -0.35 6.25 5.55
CA ILE A 9 -0.79 6.04 4.16
C ILE A 9 -1.29 7.34 3.52
N LYS A 10 -1.87 8.25 4.30
CA LYS A 10 -2.32 9.56 3.82
C LYS A 10 -1.13 10.49 3.52
N GLU A 11 -0.13 10.51 4.41
CA GLU A 11 1.00 11.44 4.32
C GLU A 11 2.01 11.07 3.24
N ALA A 12 2.09 9.79 2.86
CA ALA A 12 3.04 9.32 1.86
C ALA A 12 2.33 8.52 0.74
N PRO A 13 2.29 9.05 -0.50
CA PRO A 13 1.53 8.46 -1.60
C PRO A 13 2.05 7.09 -2.07
N TYR A 14 3.30 6.75 -1.74
CA TYR A 14 3.90 5.46 -2.06
C TYR A 14 4.73 4.96 -0.87
N LEU A 15 4.25 3.92 -0.21
CA LEU A 15 4.95 3.26 0.88
C LEU A 15 4.98 1.74 0.68
N SER A 16 6.14 1.14 0.96
CA SER A 16 6.24 -0.31 1.10
C SER A 16 5.75 -0.73 2.49
N LYS A 17 5.29 -1.97 2.61
CA LYS A 17 4.90 -2.56 3.91
C LYS A 17 6.07 -2.56 4.91
N MET A 18 7.29 -2.79 4.43
CA MET A 18 8.51 -2.74 5.25
C MET A 18 8.78 -1.33 5.79
N SER A 19 8.63 -0.32 4.95
CA SER A 19 8.80 1.08 5.36
C SER A 19 7.78 1.49 6.43
N LEU A 20 6.54 0.99 6.33
CA LEU A 20 5.52 1.18 7.37
C LEU A 20 5.88 0.45 8.67
N ALA A 21 6.39 -0.78 8.59
CA ALA A 21 6.83 -1.56 9.74
C ALA A 21 7.96 -0.86 10.50
N GLU A 22 8.96 -0.35 9.78
CA GLU A 22 10.07 0.42 10.34
C GLU A 22 9.59 1.73 10.97
N LYS A 23 8.74 2.50 10.27
CA LYS A 23 8.28 3.80 10.74
C LYS A 23 7.37 3.72 11.97
N LEU A 24 6.54 2.68 12.06
CA LEU A 24 5.63 2.46 13.19
C LEU A 24 6.25 1.59 14.29
N GLU A 25 7.50 1.14 14.10
CA GLU A 25 8.19 0.20 14.98
C GLU A 25 7.34 -1.05 15.28
N GLN A 26 6.65 -1.57 14.27
CA GLN A 26 5.77 -2.73 14.37
C GLN A 26 6.30 -3.91 13.53
N PRO A 27 6.07 -5.16 13.97
CA PRO A 27 6.24 -6.34 13.14
C PRO A 27 5.51 -6.22 11.79
N LEU A 28 6.15 -6.67 10.71
CA LEU A 28 5.57 -6.67 9.36
C LEU A 28 4.18 -7.34 9.33
N ALA A 29 4.02 -8.47 10.02
CA ALA A 29 2.74 -9.18 10.09
C ALA A 29 1.61 -8.31 10.66
N LEU A 30 1.90 -7.46 11.67
CA LEU A 30 0.90 -6.55 12.24
C LEU A 30 0.53 -5.42 11.27
N ILE A 31 1.48 -4.96 10.45
CA ILE A 31 1.19 -4.02 9.36
C ILE A 31 0.28 -4.68 8.32
N GLU A 32 0.57 -5.91 7.92
CA GLU A 32 -0.23 -6.64 6.93
C GLU A 32 -1.66 -6.88 7.41
N ASP A 33 -1.83 -7.35 8.65
CA ASP A 33 -3.13 -7.53 9.28
C ASP A 33 -3.88 -6.20 9.42
N GLY A 34 -3.17 -5.13 9.78
CA GLY A 34 -3.72 -3.78 9.89
C GLY A 34 -4.24 -3.25 8.55
N LEU A 35 -3.47 -3.41 7.48
CA LEU A 35 -3.87 -3.05 6.12
C LEU A 35 -5.11 -3.83 5.67
N ALA A 36 -5.10 -5.15 5.87
CA ALA A 36 -6.24 -6.01 5.54
C ALA A 36 -7.50 -5.57 6.30
N ARG A 37 -7.36 -5.23 7.59
CA ARG A 37 -8.47 -4.74 8.40
C ARG A 37 -9.00 -3.40 7.93
N LEU A 38 -8.13 -2.44 7.59
CA LEU A 38 -8.53 -1.13 7.06
C LEU A 38 -9.26 -1.24 5.71
N VAL A 39 -8.89 -2.21 4.87
CA VAL A 39 -9.61 -2.55 3.64
C VAL A 39 -10.99 -3.13 3.96
N GLN A 40 -11.08 -4.12 4.86
CA GLN A 40 -12.37 -4.70 5.28
C GLN A 40 -13.32 -3.66 5.89
N MET A 41 -12.79 -2.69 6.63
CA MET A 41 -13.56 -1.60 7.21
C MET A 41 -13.96 -0.52 6.18
N GLY A 42 -13.46 -0.61 4.96
CA GLY A 42 -13.72 0.34 3.88
C GLY A 42 -13.06 1.70 4.09
N TYR A 43 -11.97 1.76 4.85
CA TYR A 43 -11.14 2.97 4.96
C TYR A 43 -10.09 3.03 3.87
N LEU A 44 -9.59 1.87 3.45
CA LEU A 44 -8.73 1.70 2.27
C LEU A 44 -9.48 0.91 1.19
N LYS A 45 -9.05 1.09 -0.06
CA LYS A 45 -9.46 0.27 -1.19
C LYS A 45 -8.21 -0.31 -1.83
N GLU A 46 -8.18 -1.62 -2.06
CA GLU A 46 -7.14 -2.22 -2.89
C GLU A 46 -7.34 -1.74 -4.33
N ASP A 47 -6.29 -1.19 -4.91
CA ASP A 47 -6.19 -0.97 -6.33
C ASP A 47 -5.37 -2.12 -6.90
N SER A 48 -6.07 -3.02 -7.59
CA SER A 48 -5.44 -4.01 -8.46
C SER A 48 -5.00 -3.27 -9.72
N GLY A 49 -4.06 -2.36 -9.57
CA GLY A 49 -3.45 -1.66 -10.68
C GLY A 49 -2.89 -2.73 -11.60
N VAL A 50 -3.49 -2.88 -12.78
CA VAL A 50 -2.81 -3.49 -13.92
C VAL A 50 -1.74 -2.47 -14.29
N PHE A 51 -0.66 -2.42 -13.50
CA PHE A 51 0.52 -1.67 -13.84
C PHE A 51 1.14 -2.43 -15.00
N ASP A 52 0.62 -2.19 -16.19
CA ASP A 52 1.31 -2.57 -17.42
C ASP A 52 2.58 -1.73 -17.41
N CYS A 53 3.66 -2.37 -16.96
CA CYS A 53 4.96 -1.75 -16.88
C CYS A 53 5.39 -1.45 -18.32
N GLU A 54 5.06 -0.25 -18.82
CA GLU A 54 5.36 0.22 -20.18
C GLU A 54 6.86 0.39 -20.45
N LEU A 55 7.71 0.08 -19.46
CA LEU A 55 9.15 0.04 -19.66
C LEU A 55 9.48 -0.96 -20.77
N PRO A 56 10.44 -0.65 -21.67
CA PRO A 56 10.90 -1.55 -22.72
C PRO A 56 11.76 -2.69 -22.14
N CYS A 57 11.20 -3.47 -21.22
CA CYS A 57 11.80 -4.65 -20.62
C CYS A 57 12.11 -5.71 -21.68
N LYS A 58 11.53 -5.64 -22.88
CA LYS A 58 11.77 -6.57 -24.01
C LYS A 58 13.25 -6.65 -24.44
N LYS A 59 14.05 -5.61 -24.17
CA LYS A 59 15.50 -5.59 -24.49
C LYS A 59 16.39 -5.84 -23.27
N CYS A 60 15.82 -6.00 -22.08
CA CYS A 60 16.59 -6.30 -20.87
C CYS A 60 17.01 -7.78 -20.89
N PRO A 61 18.31 -8.12 -20.77
CA PRO A 61 18.74 -9.52 -20.72
C PRO A 61 18.17 -10.27 -19.50
N TYR A 62 17.71 -9.54 -18.47
CA TYR A 62 17.05 -10.09 -17.28
C TYR A 62 15.52 -10.07 -17.36
N ALA A 63 14.91 -9.81 -18.52
CA ALA A 63 13.46 -9.67 -18.66
C ALA A 63 12.66 -10.90 -18.20
N ALA A 64 13.24 -12.09 -18.31
CA ALA A 64 12.65 -13.35 -17.86
C ALA A 64 12.69 -13.50 -16.33
N ALA A 65 13.64 -12.85 -15.65
CA ALA A 65 13.78 -12.84 -14.18
C ALA A 65 13.20 -11.57 -13.53
N CYS A 66 12.78 -10.60 -14.34
CA CYS A 66 12.14 -9.38 -13.86
C CYS A 66 10.76 -9.72 -13.29
N GLY A 67 10.54 -9.42 -12.01
CA GLY A 67 9.29 -9.65 -11.31
C GLY A 67 8.17 -8.74 -11.81
N LYS A 68 7.59 -9.07 -12.97
CA LYS A 68 6.43 -8.40 -13.59
C LYS A 68 5.12 -8.59 -12.81
N VAL A 69 5.21 -8.90 -11.53
CA VAL A 69 4.04 -9.10 -10.68
C VAL A 69 3.43 -7.73 -10.44
N PRO A 70 2.15 -7.51 -10.77
CA PRO A 70 1.47 -6.26 -10.49
C PRO A 70 1.60 -5.93 -9.01
N ILE A 71 2.10 -4.73 -8.71
CA ILE A 71 2.22 -4.25 -7.33
C ILE A 71 0.80 -3.95 -6.86
N LYS A 72 0.35 -4.68 -5.83
CA LYS A 72 -0.89 -4.35 -5.14
C LYS A 72 -0.70 -3.02 -4.41
N THR A 73 -1.48 -2.01 -4.78
CA THR A 73 -1.49 -0.72 -4.11
C THR A 73 -2.80 -0.57 -3.33
N VAL A 74 -2.79 0.33 -2.34
CA VAL A 74 -3.99 0.68 -1.58
C VAL A 74 -4.18 2.19 -1.69
N ALA A 75 -5.44 2.61 -1.83
CA ALA A 75 -5.81 4.02 -1.85
C ALA A 75 -6.72 4.36 -0.68
N LEU A 76 -6.56 5.56 -0.13
CA LEU A 76 -7.45 6.09 0.89
C LEU A 76 -8.84 6.34 0.30
N THR A 77 -9.88 5.94 1.01
CA THR A 77 -11.27 6.22 0.62
C THR A 77 -11.75 7.53 1.23
N LYS A 78 -12.85 8.10 0.71
CA LYS A 78 -13.54 9.24 1.35
C LYS A 78 -13.93 8.96 2.81
N LYS A 79 -14.21 7.70 3.16
CA LYS A 79 -14.51 7.29 4.54
C LYS A 79 -13.26 7.36 5.41
N GLY A 80 -12.13 6.91 4.87
CA GLY A 80 -10.82 7.03 5.51
C GLY A 80 -10.42 8.48 5.72
N GLU A 81 -10.60 9.35 4.72
CA GLU A 81 -10.33 10.79 4.87
C GLU A 81 -11.13 11.43 6.01
N LYS A 82 -12.43 11.14 6.09
CA LYS A 82 -13.31 11.68 7.13
C LYS A 82 -12.89 11.27 8.55
N VAL A 83 -12.41 10.05 8.74
CA VAL A 83 -11.99 9.59 10.08
C VAL A 83 -10.70 10.27 10.55
N LEU A 84 -9.89 10.75 9.61
CA LEU A 84 -8.67 11.51 9.89
C LEU A 84 -8.92 13.03 10.01
N ALA A 85 -10.07 13.54 9.55
CA ALA A 85 -10.44 14.96 9.61
C ALA A 85 -11.36 15.31 10.80
N ALA A 86 -11.85 14.31 11.54
CA ALA A 86 -12.75 14.49 12.67
C ALA A 86 -12.04 14.78 14.02
N GLU A 87 -10.76 15.15 13.97
CA GLU A 87 -9.91 15.50 15.12
C GLU A 87 -9.10 16.76 14.87
#